data_AF-A0A537YGS2-F1
#
_entry.id   AF-A0A537YGS2-F1
#
_cell.length_a   1.000
_cell.length_b   1.000
_cell.length_c   1.000
_cell.angle_alpha   90.00
_cell.angle_beta   90.00
_cell.angle_gamma   90.00
#
_symmetry.space_group_name_H-M   'P 1'
#
loop_
_entity.id
_entity.type
_entity.pdbx_description
1 polymer ?
#
loop_
_entity_poly.entity_id
_entity_poly.type
_entity_poly.pdbx_seq_one_letter_code
_entity_poly.pdbx_strand_id
1 'polypeptide(L)'
;MENGSARRVVAVVLITTAVSGAFVAGRLARSHGNPSWFAFAGDKFVNAAQAPPSLYIRHDSYGFDGVGFYRIALEPFTNKKTGYGITFDLPAFRLQRIVYPLLVRAVTDKDPKAVAWGLIAWNLAGMVGLGFLGALLARDSARDPIWGLTLSLLPPFALSLGLDTAEIIAGVFLVSGLLFLRRRRYVWASAALTVAALTRETTLVISIAGVLVWLWNRVRRSEKQDTAPLWTFVVPMIVQGAWEIVLWARWG
;
A
#
# COMPACT_ATOMS: atom_id res chain seq x y z
N MET A 1 -11.75 -31.73 -9.25
CA MET A 1 -11.14 -30.94 -8.16
C MET A 1 -10.97 -29.46 -8.52
N GLU A 2 -10.66 -29.12 -9.77
CA GLU A 2 -10.43 -27.75 -10.25
C GLU A 2 -11.61 -26.78 -10.04
N ASN A 3 -12.84 -27.24 -10.31
CA ASN A 3 -14.07 -26.46 -10.10
C ASN A 3 -14.29 -26.05 -8.63
N GLY A 4 -13.81 -26.85 -7.67
CA GLY A 4 -13.93 -26.53 -6.24
C GLY A 4 -12.96 -25.42 -5.81
N SER A 5 -11.75 -25.42 -6.36
CA SER A 5 -10.75 -24.39 -6.07
C SER A 5 -11.15 -23.02 -6.62
N ALA A 6 -11.64 -22.98 -7.87
CA ALA A 6 -12.12 -21.74 -8.48
C ALA A 6 -13.30 -21.13 -7.71
N ARG A 7 -14.28 -21.94 -7.31
CA ARG A 7 -15.40 -21.50 -6.46
C ARG A 7 -14.93 -20.91 -5.13
N ARG A 8 -13.90 -21.49 -4.51
CA ARG A 8 -13.33 -20.97 -3.26
C ARG A 8 -12.60 -19.64 -3.45
N VAL A 9 -11.85 -19.45 -4.54
CA VAL A 9 -11.24 -18.15 -4.86
C VAL A 9 -12.33 -17.08 -5.02
N VAL A 10 -13.41 -17.39 -5.74
CA VAL A 10 -14.56 -16.49 -5.88
C VAL A 10 -15.19 -16.19 -4.53
N ALA A 11 -15.39 -17.21 -3.68
CA ALA A 11 -15.93 -17.02 -2.34
C ALA A 11 -15.05 -16.08 -1.48
N VAL A 12 -13.73 -16.23 -1.52
CA VAL A 12 -12.79 -15.32 -0.84
C VAL A 12 -13.00 -13.88 -1.32
N VAL A 13 -13.02 -13.66 -2.64
CA VAL A 13 -13.23 -12.32 -3.22
C VAL A 13 -14.56 -11.71 -2.77
N LEU A 14 -15.65 -12.48 -2.81
CA LEU A 14 -16.98 -12.03 -2.40
C LEU A 14 -17.02 -11.69 -0.91
N ILE A 15 -16.48 -12.56 -0.05
CA ILE A 15 -16.43 -12.35 1.40
C ILE A 15 -15.58 -11.12 1.74
N THR A 16 -14.37 -11.00 1.18
CA THR A 16 -13.52 -9.82 1.40
C THR A 16 -14.22 -8.54 0.93
N THR A 17 -14.86 -8.57 -0.24
CA THR A 17 -15.62 -7.41 -0.75
C THR A 17 -16.76 -7.03 0.19
N ALA A 18 -17.55 -8.00 0.64
CA ALA A 18 -18.67 -7.76 1.54
C ALA A 18 -18.21 -7.21 2.90
N VAL A 19 -17.19 -7.81 3.52
CA VAL A 19 -16.67 -7.41 4.83
C VAL A 19 -16.00 -6.05 4.77
N SER A 20 -15.08 -5.83 3.82
CA SER A 20 -14.38 -4.55 3.67
C SER A 20 -15.35 -3.44 3.23
N GLY A 21 -16.32 -3.76 2.37
CA GLY A 21 -17.37 -2.83 1.96
C GLY A 21 -18.29 -2.44 3.11
N ALA A 22 -18.74 -3.39 3.93
CA ALA A 22 -19.53 -3.12 5.13
C ALA A 22 -18.75 -2.25 6.14
N PHE A 23 -17.46 -2.50 6.30
CA PHE A 23 -16.59 -1.67 7.15
C PHE A 23 -16.52 -0.22 6.64
N VAL A 24 -16.28 -0.01 5.34
CA VAL A 24 -16.25 1.32 4.72
C VAL A 24 -17.62 2.01 4.85
N ALA A 25 -18.71 1.29 4.57
CA ALA A 25 -20.07 1.82 4.70
C ALA A 25 -20.40 2.24 6.14
N GLY A 26 -20.05 1.42 7.14
CA GLY A 26 -20.26 1.74 8.55
C GLY A 26 -19.45 2.97 8.99
N ARG A 27 -18.22 3.11 8.51
CA ARG A 27 -17.37 4.28 8.76
C ARG A 27 -17.93 5.54 8.10
N LEU A 28 -18.39 5.45 6.85
CA LEU A 28 -19.03 6.55 6.12
C LEU A 28 -20.34 6.98 6.81
N ALA A 29 -21.15 6.03 7.27
CA ALA A 29 -22.37 6.35 8.03
C ALA A 29 -22.04 7.13 9.30
N ARG A 30 -20.99 6.74 10.03
CA ARG A 30 -20.51 7.46 11.21
C ARG A 30 -19.95 8.86 10.90
N SER A 31 -19.41 9.06 9.69
CA SER A 31 -18.89 10.36 9.26
C SER A 31 -19.91 11.21 8.48
N HIS A 32 -21.20 10.84 8.53
CA HIS A 32 -22.27 11.50 7.76
C HIS A 32 -21.97 11.60 6.25
N GLY A 33 -21.31 10.57 5.71
CA GLY A 33 -20.93 10.48 4.31
C GLY A 33 -19.69 11.28 3.92
N ASN A 34 -18.93 11.85 4.88
CA ASN A 34 -17.69 12.54 4.57
C ASN A 34 -16.52 11.55 4.38
N PRO A 35 -15.96 11.40 3.16
CA PRO A 35 -14.87 10.45 2.89
C PRO A 35 -13.54 10.91 3.50
N SER A 36 -13.30 12.20 3.64
CA SER A 36 -12.05 12.73 4.20
C SER A 36 -11.86 12.40 5.69
N TRP A 37 -12.91 11.89 6.33
CA TRP A 37 -12.83 11.32 7.67
C TRP A 37 -11.79 10.20 7.77
N PHE A 38 -11.59 9.44 6.70
CA PHE A 38 -10.64 8.33 6.63
C PHE A 38 -9.18 8.80 6.58
N ALA A 39 -8.90 9.94 5.95
CA ALA A 39 -7.58 10.58 5.98
C ALA A 39 -7.13 10.97 7.40
N PHE A 40 -8.05 11.00 8.37
CA PHE A 40 -7.73 11.19 9.79
C PHE A 40 -6.89 12.46 10.05
N ALA A 41 -7.30 13.59 9.44
CA ALA A 41 -6.64 14.87 9.62
C ALA A 41 -6.82 15.42 11.04
N GLY A 42 -5.73 15.88 11.64
CA GLY A 42 -5.69 16.48 12.99
C GLY A 42 -5.20 17.92 12.96
N ASP A 43 -5.75 18.76 13.84
CA ASP A 43 -5.51 20.21 13.89
C ASP A 43 -4.08 20.63 14.27
N LYS A 44 -3.24 19.73 14.80
CA LYS A 44 -1.83 20.05 15.08
C LYS A 44 -0.99 20.22 13.79
N PHE A 45 -1.40 19.60 12.69
CA PHE A 45 -0.70 19.69 11.39
C PHE A 45 -1.57 20.31 10.28
N VAL A 46 -2.82 20.66 10.58
CA VAL A 46 -3.77 21.19 9.60
C VAL A 46 -4.34 22.52 10.08
N ASN A 47 -4.09 23.57 9.30
CA ASN A 47 -4.70 24.88 9.47
C ASN A 47 -6.10 24.88 8.80
N ALA A 48 -7.14 24.91 9.63
CA ALA A 48 -8.53 24.88 9.19
C ALA A 48 -8.92 26.04 8.27
N ALA A 49 -8.33 27.23 8.43
CA ALA A 49 -8.63 28.39 7.59
C ALA A 49 -8.11 28.27 6.15
N GLN A 50 -7.15 27.37 5.91
CA GLN A 50 -6.52 27.16 4.60
C GLN A 50 -6.81 25.76 4.02
N ALA A 51 -7.47 24.90 4.80
CA ALA A 51 -7.81 23.55 4.40
C ALA A 51 -9.00 23.54 3.42
N PRO A 52 -9.10 22.54 2.54
CA PRO A 52 -10.30 22.34 1.73
C PRO A 52 -11.55 22.26 2.62
N PRO A 53 -12.66 22.93 2.28
CA PRO A 53 -13.90 22.86 3.07
C PRO A 53 -14.46 21.44 3.24
N SER A 54 -14.13 20.53 2.32
CA SER A 54 -14.53 19.13 2.39
C SER A 54 -13.71 18.29 3.38
N LEU A 55 -12.54 18.77 3.83
CA LEU A 55 -11.65 18.05 4.74
C LEU A 55 -12.17 18.12 6.18
N TYR A 56 -12.50 16.96 6.74
CA TYR A 56 -12.88 16.84 8.13
C TYR A 56 -11.63 16.88 9.02
N ILE A 57 -11.53 17.90 9.87
CA ILE A 57 -10.40 18.13 10.77
C ILE A 57 -10.81 17.76 12.20
N ARG A 58 -10.01 16.91 12.85
CA ARG A 58 -10.21 16.55 14.25
C ARG A 58 -9.56 17.58 15.15
N HIS A 59 -10.32 18.00 16.15
CA HIS A 59 -9.81 18.89 17.19
C HIS A 59 -8.95 18.13 18.20
N ASP A 60 -7.94 18.82 18.72
CA ASP A 60 -6.95 18.33 19.68
C ASP A 60 -6.32 16.99 19.27
N SER A 61 -5.89 16.90 18.01
CA SER A 61 -5.39 15.65 17.44
C SER A 61 -4.16 15.88 16.57
N TYR A 62 -3.15 15.03 16.74
CA TYR A 62 -2.04 14.93 15.79
C TYR A 62 -2.46 14.29 14.46
N GLY A 63 -3.67 13.72 14.39
CA GLY A 63 -4.12 12.98 13.23
C GLY A 63 -3.36 11.67 13.05
N PHE A 64 -3.33 11.19 11.81
CA PHE A 64 -2.59 10.00 11.39
C PHE A 64 -2.00 10.20 10.00
N ASP A 65 -1.20 9.24 9.53
CA ASP A 65 -0.47 9.35 8.26
C ASP A 65 -1.37 9.54 7.01
N GLY A 66 -2.66 9.19 7.07
CA GLY A 66 -3.61 9.32 5.97
C GLY A 66 -3.70 10.72 5.38
N VAL A 67 -3.64 11.77 6.21
CA VAL A 67 -3.70 13.17 5.75
C VAL A 67 -2.48 13.54 4.92
N GLY A 68 -1.35 12.87 5.18
CA GLY A 68 -0.14 12.98 4.38
C GLY A 68 -0.36 12.40 2.98
N PHE A 69 -0.88 11.18 2.87
CA PHE A 69 -1.19 10.55 1.58
C PHE A 69 -2.24 11.35 0.80
N TYR A 70 -3.26 11.85 1.49
CA TYR A 70 -4.26 12.76 0.93
C TYR A 70 -3.64 14.01 0.32
N ARG A 71 -2.75 14.68 1.05
CA ARG A 71 -2.07 15.88 0.57
C ARG A 71 -1.14 15.58 -0.62
N ILE A 72 -0.39 14.49 -0.56
CA ILE A 72 0.46 14.06 -1.68
C ILE A 72 -0.41 13.76 -2.89
N ALA A 73 -1.58 13.13 -2.74
CA ALA A 73 -2.45 12.82 -3.88
C ALA A 73 -2.97 14.09 -4.58
N LEU A 74 -3.21 15.19 -3.84
CA LEU A 74 -3.58 16.49 -4.42
C LEU A 74 -2.45 17.12 -5.26
N GLU A 75 -1.20 16.97 -4.80
CA GLU A 75 -0.02 17.53 -5.48
C GLU A 75 1.23 16.64 -5.28
N PRO A 76 1.39 15.54 -6.04
CA PRO A 76 2.39 14.49 -5.72
C PRO A 76 3.84 14.94 -5.77
N PHE A 77 4.14 15.90 -6.65
CA PHE A 77 5.49 16.41 -6.85
C PHE A 77 5.67 17.80 -6.25
N THR A 78 4.92 18.14 -5.19
CA THR A 78 5.07 19.43 -4.50
C THR A 78 6.46 19.62 -3.88
N ASN A 79 6.91 20.86 -3.76
CA ASN A 79 8.06 21.29 -2.97
C ASN A 79 7.65 22.23 -1.82
N LYS A 80 6.35 22.37 -1.56
CA LYS A 80 5.85 23.25 -0.51
C LYS A 80 5.75 22.48 0.80
N LYS A 81 6.35 22.97 1.88
CA LYS A 81 6.20 22.32 3.20
C LYS A 81 4.75 22.34 3.70
N THR A 82 4.02 23.41 3.40
CA THR A 82 2.59 23.57 3.70
C THR A 82 1.81 23.84 2.42
N GLY A 83 0.66 23.19 2.26
CA GLY A 83 -0.22 23.35 1.11
C GLY A 83 -1.57 22.70 1.38
N TYR A 84 -2.65 23.29 0.90
CA TYR A 84 -4.03 22.91 1.26
C TYR A 84 -4.27 22.93 2.78
N GLY A 85 -3.64 23.88 3.49
CA GLY A 85 -3.67 23.97 4.95
C GLY A 85 -2.95 22.85 5.69
N ILE A 86 -2.40 21.85 5.01
CA ILE A 86 -1.74 20.68 5.62
C ILE A 86 -0.23 20.87 5.56
N THR A 87 0.45 20.69 6.69
CA THR A 87 1.91 20.85 6.82
C THR A 87 2.59 19.49 6.99
N PHE A 88 3.64 19.23 6.20
CA PHE A 88 4.50 18.07 6.42
C PHE A 88 5.50 18.37 7.55
N ASP A 89 5.57 17.48 8.53
CA ASP A 89 6.62 17.42 9.56
C ASP A 89 7.97 16.99 8.96
N LEU A 90 7.99 15.84 8.26
CA LEU A 90 9.15 15.24 7.59
C LEU A 90 8.85 15.05 6.10
N PRO A 91 8.99 16.10 5.27
CA PRO A 91 8.60 16.04 3.86
C PRO A 91 9.28 14.91 3.08
N ALA A 92 10.61 14.75 3.19
CA ALA A 92 11.34 13.69 2.48
C ALA A 92 10.81 12.29 2.86
N PHE A 93 10.61 12.05 4.16
CA PHE A 93 10.10 10.79 4.67
C PHE A 93 8.66 10.50 4.21
N ARG A 94 7.80 11.52 4.08
CA ARG A 94 6.41 11.32 3.61
C ARG A 94 6.34 11.10 2.10
N LEU A 95 7.08 11.88 1.32
CA LEU A 95 7.06 11.79 -0.14
C LEU A 95 7.76 10.53 -0.69
N GLN A 96 8.56 9.82 0.11
CA GLN A 96 9.16 8.57 -0.37
C GLN A 96 8.10 7.50 -0.68
N ARG A 97 6.95 7.56 0.01
CA ARG A 97 5.81 6.63 -0.13
C ARG A 97 4.84 7.09 -1.23
N ILE A 98 5.35 7.28 -2.43
CA ILE A 98 4.69 8.05 -3.51
C ILE A 98 3.64 7.25 -4.28
N VAL A 99 3.73 5.91 -4.32
CA VAL A 99 2.93 5.08 -5.23
C VAL A 99 1.43 5.17 -4.94
N TYR A 100 1.01 5.03 -3.67
CA TYR A 100 -0.40 5.04 -3.33
C TYR A 100 -1.08 6.38 -3.71
N PRO A 101 -0.52 7.55 -3.35
CA PRO A 101 -1.00 8.84 -3.86
C PRO A 101 -1.02 8.98 -5.38
N LEU A 102 -0.02 8.45 -6.10
CA LEU A 102 0.00 8.50 -7.56
C LEU A 102 -1.10 7.66 -8.19
N LEU A 103 -1.41 6.49 -7.64
CA LEU A 103 -2.52 5.66 -8.11
C LEU A 103 -3.86 6.41 -7.97
N VAL A 104 -4.06 7.10 -6.84
CA VAL A 104 -5.23 7.98 -6.65
C VAL A 104 -5.23 9.08 -7.70
N ARG A 105 -4.14 9.81 -7.82
CA ARG A 105 -4.02 10.94 -8.74
C ARG A 105 -4.16 10.57 -10.22
N ALA A 106 -3.89 9.31 -10.58
CA ALA A 106 -4.09 8.81 -11.94
C ALA A 106 -5.58 8.68 -12.33
N VAL A 107 -6.48 8.57 -11.34
CA VAL A 107 -7.92 8.39 -11.56
C VAL A 107 -8.77 9.53 -10.97
N THR A 108 -8.15 10.47 -10.26
CA THR A 108 -8.80 11.68 -9.72
C THR A 108 -8.16 12.94 -10.27
N ASP A 109 -8.95 14.01 -10.38
CA ASP A 109 -8.42 15.35 -10.59
C ASP A 109 -7.82 15.92 -9.29
N LYS A 110 -7.61 17.25 -9.22
CA LYS A 110 -7.16 17.92 -8.00
C LYS A 110 -8.31 18.20 -7.02
N ASP A 111 -9.52 17.70 -7.26
CA ASP A 111 -10.65 17.93 -6.37
C ASP A 111 -10.41 17.24 -5.01
N PRO A 112 -10.38 18.02 -3.90
CA PRO A 112 -10.26 17.52 -2.54
C PRO A 112 -11.21 16.37 -2.18
N LYS A 113 -12.44 16.37 -2.71
CA LYS A 113 -13.43 15.34 -2.39
C LYS A 113 -13.21 14.07 -3.21
N ALA A 114 -12.91 14.20 -4.50
CA ALA A 114 -12.56 13.08 -5.37
C ALA A 114 -11.32 12.33 -4.87
N VAL A 115 -10.27 13.05 -4.44
CA VAL A 115 -9.06 12.44 -3.87
C VAL A 115 -9.37 11.59 -2.63
N ALA A 116 -10.20 12.08 -1.71
CA ALA A 116 -10.60 11.32 -0.52
C ALA A 116 -11.34 10.02 -0.90
N TRP A 117 -12.24 10.07 -1.88
CA TRP A 117 -12.88 8.86 -2.39
C TRP A 117 -11.90 7.91 -3.09
N GLY A 118 -10.95 8.45 -3.85
CA GLY A 118 -9.94 7.66 -4.55
C GLY A 118 -9.05 6.89 -3.58
N LEU A 119 -8.65 7.48 -2.45
CA LEU A 119 -7.87 6.79 -1.40
C LEU A 119 -8.65 5.57 -0.88
N ILE A 120 -9.90 5.77 -0.47
CA ILE A 120 -10.77 4.70 0.02
C ILE A 120 -10.95 3.62 -1.06
N ALA A 121 -11.23 4.01 -2.30
CA ALA A 121 -11.47 3.09 -3.40
C ALA A 121 -10.25 2.21 -3.70
N TRP A 122 -9.05 2.80 -3.75
CA TRP A 122 -7.82 2.03 -3.97
C TRP A 122 -7.49 1.10 -2.81
N ASN A 123 -7.70 1.52 -1.56
CA ASN A 123 -7.50 0.64 -0.41
C ASN A 123 -8.55 -0.49 -0.37
N LEU A 124 -9.80 -0.22 -0.74
CA LEU A 124 -10.84 -1.24 -0.86
C LEU A 124 -10.52 -2.24 -1.98
N ALA A 125 -10.12 -1.75 -3.15
CA ALA A 125 -9.66 -2.59 -4.26
C ALA A 125 -8.43 -3.41 -3.86
N GLY A 126 -7.52 -2.81 -3.10
CA GLY A 126 -6.33 -3.48 -2.58
C GLY A 126 -6.66 -4.60 -1.59
N MET A 127 -7.67 -4.41 -0.72
CA MET A 127 -8.16 -5.48 0.17
C MET A 127 -8.66 -6.68 -0.61
N VAL A 128 -9.50 -6.44 -1.63
CA VAL A 128 -10.01 -7.50 -2.51
C VAL A 128 -8.86 -8.17 -3.26
N GLY A 129 -7.90 -7.37 -3.76
CA GLY A 129 -6.68 -7.84 -4.40
C GLY A 129 -5.84 -8.75 -3.48
N LEU A 130 -5.64 -8.37 -2.22
CA LEU A 130 -4.95 -9.21 -1.23
C LEU A 130 -5.67 -10.54 -0.99
N GLY A 131 -7.00 -10.53 -0.94
CA GLY A 131 -7.80 -11.74 -0.79
C GLY A 131 -7.58 -12.68 -1.96
N PHE A 132 -7.69 -12.16 -3.18
CA PHE A 132 -7.45 -12.90 -4.42
C PHE A 132 -6.03 -13.44 -4.51
N LEU A 133 -5.01 -12.59 -4.32
CA LEU A 133 -3.60 -12.98 -4.38
C LEU A 133 -3.25 -14.00 -3.29
N GLY A 134 -3.79 -13.83 -2.09
CA GLY A 134 -3.64 -14.78 -1.00
C GLY A 134 -4.24 -16.15 -1.33
N ALA A 135 -5.43 -16.16 -1.94
CA ALA A 135 -6.08 -17.37 -2.39
C ALA A 135 -5.27 -18.09 -3.50
N LEU A 136 -4.68 -17.33 -4.43
CA LEU A 136 -3.75 -17.87 -5.42
C LEU A 136 -2.48 -18.44 -4.79
N LEU A 137 -1.91 -17.77 -3.79
CA LEU A 137 -0.71 -18.23 -3.09
C LEU A 137 -0.97 -19.52 -2.31
N ALA A 138 -2.13 -19.61 -1.66
CA ALA A 138 -2.57 -20.83 -0.98
C ALA A 138 -2.74 -21.98 -1.99
N ARG A 139 -3.39 -21.72 -3.12
CA ARG A 139 -3.57 -22.70 -4.19
C ARG A 139 -2.23 -23.19 -4.76
N ASP A 140 -1.31 -22.28 -5.07
CA ASP A 140 0.04 -22.61 -5.56
C ASP A 140 0.86 -23.41 -4.52
N SER A 141 0.42 -23.40 -3.25
CA SER A 141 0.96 -24.17 -2.13
C SER A 141 0.23 -25.48 -1.83
N ALA A 142 -0.68 -25.92 -2.71
CA ALA A 142 -1.56 -27.07 -2.48
C ALA A 142 -2.36 -26.95 -1.16
N ARG A 143 -2.66 -25.71 -0.75
CA ARG A 143 -3.53 -25.40 0.40
C ARG A 143 -4.87 -24.89 -0.10
N ASP A 144 -5.84 -24.87 0.82
CA ASP A 144 -7.19 -24.38 0.57
C ASP A 144 -7.18 -22.87 0.23
N PRO A 145 -7.77 -22.42 -0.90
CA PRO A 145 -7.80 -21.00 -1.24
C PRO A 145 -8.42 -20.10 -0.17
N ILE A 146 -9.24 -20.64 0.75
CA ILE A 146 -9.85 -19.88 1.85
C ILE A 146 -8.82 -19.14 2.72
N TRP A 147 -7.57 -19.61 2.77
CA TRP A 147 -6.47 -18.93 3.46
C TRP A 147 -6.20 -17.51 2.92
N GLY A 148 -6.69 -17.15 1.74
CA GLY A 148 -6.68 -15.76 1.24
C GLY A 148 -7.44 -14.79 2.15
N LEU A 149 -8.47 -15.25 2.88
CA LEU A 149 -9.16 -14.43 3.88
C LEU A 149 -8.23 -14.02 5.01
N THR A 150 -7.32 -14.91 5.42
CA THR A 150 -6.34 -14.59 6.46
C THR A 150 -5.47 -13.43 6.06
N LEU A 151 -5.10 -13.29 4.77
CA LEU A 151 -4.29 -12.15 4.32
C LEU A 151 -5.09 -10.86 4.19
N SER A 152 -6.30 -10.92 3.63
CA SER A 152 -7.13 -9.72 3.42
C SER A 152 -7.82 -9.19 4.68
N LEU A 153 -8.20 -10.05 5.62
CA LEU A 153 -8.96 -9.67 6.80
C LEU A 153 -8.11 -9.58 8.07
N LEU A 154 -6.79 -9.40 7.94
CA LEU A 154 -5.94 -9.10 9.11
C LEU A 154 -6.36 -7.77 9.74
N PRO A 155 -6.47 -7.68 11.08
CA PRO A 155 -6.85 -6.45 11.76
C PRO A 155 -6.02 -5.21 11.38
N PRO A 156 -4.69 -5.28 11.18
CA PRO A 156 -3.90 -4.13 10.72
C PRO A 156 -4.34 -3.55 9.38
N PHE A 157 -4.84 -4.35 8.44
CA PHE A 157 -5.34 -3.84 7.17
C PHE A 157 -6.70 -3.17 7.32
N ALA A 158 -7.57 -3.65 8.22
CA ALA A 158 -8.80 -2.92 8.55
C ALA A 158 -8.48 -1.53 9.16
N LEU A 159 -7.46 -1.44 10.01
CA LEU A 159 -6.96 -0.14 10.49
C LEU A 159 -6.45 0.73 9.35
N SER A 160 -5.64 0.16 8.45
CA SER A 160 -5.06 0.89 7.31
C SER A 160 -6.13 1.42 6.34
N LEU A 161 -7.13 0.60 6.02
CA LEU A 161 -8.31 0.99 5.23
C LEU A 161 -9.07 2.13 5.90
N GLY A 162 -9.13 2.10 7.23
CA GLY A 162 -9.82 3.10 8.02
C GLY A 162 -9.08 4.42 8.23
N LEU A 163 -7.78 4.44 7.95
CA LEU A 163 -6.88 5.57 8.18
C LEU A 163 -6.25 6.08 6.88
N ASP A 164 -6.73 5.62 5.71
CA ASP A 164 -6.19 5.91 4.37
C ASP A 164 -4.66 5.84 4.28
N THR A 165 -4.09 4.77 4.83
CA THR A 165 -2.66 4.53 4.78
C THR A 165 -2.29 3.50 3.71
N ALA A 166 -1.02 3.47 3.31
CA ALA A 166 -0.56 2.75 2.11
C ALA A 166 -0.28 1.24 2.28
N GLU A 167 -0.45 0.67 3.48
CA GLU A 167 -0.08 -0.71 3.84
C GLU A 167 -0.76 -1.74 2.95
N ILE A 168 -2.03 -1.52 2.61
CA ILE A 168 -2.82 -2.47 1.82
C ILE A 168 -2.24 -2.56 0.41
N ILE A 169 -2.04 -1.41 -0.24
CA ILE A 169 -1.44 -1.33 -1.58
C ILE A 169 -0.02 -1.89 -1.58
N ALA A 170 0.78 -1.56 -0.56
CA ALA A 170 2.12 -2.14 -0.40
C ALA A 170 2.05 -3.67 -0.29
N GLY A 171 1.08 -4.19 0.46
CA GLY A 171 0.81 -5.62 0.59
C GLY A 171 0.43 -6.28 -0.75
N VAL A 172 -0.41 -5.65 -1.56
CA VAL A 172 -0.78 -6.17 -2.91
C VAL A 172 0.46 -6.39 -3.76
N PHE A 173 1.34 -5.37 -3.85
CA PHE A 173 2.56 -5.46 -4.64
C PHE A 173 3.57 -6.44 -4.03
N LEU A 174 3.68 -6.49 -2.70
CA LEU A 174 4.54 -7.45 -2.00
C LEU A 174 4.14 -8.90 -2.29
N VAL A 175 2.86 -9.24 -2.09
CA VAL A 175 2.34 -10.60 -2.34
C VAL A 175 2.42 -10.95 -3.83
N SER A 176 2.17 -9.98 -4.72
CA SER A 176 2.38 -10.17 -6.16
C SER A 176 3.84 -10.50 -6.48
N GLY A 177 4.79 -9.79 -5.87
CA GLY A 177 6.22 -10.06 -5.99
C GLY A 177 6.58 -11.48 -5.55
N LEU A 178 6.06 -11.93 -4.41
CA LEU A 178 6.26 -13.30 -3.91
C LEU A 178 5.66 -14.36 -4.86
N LEU A 179 4.47 -14.12 -5.42
CA LEU A 179 3.86 -15.00 -6.43
C LEU A 179 4.70 -15.08 -7.70
N PHE A 180 5.22 -13.96 -8.20
CA PHE A 180 6.10 -13.95 -9.36
C PHE A 180 7.43 -14.65 -9.09
N LEU A 181 8.03 -14.49 -7.90
CA LEU A 181 9.22 -15.23 -7.48
C LEU A 181 8.97 -16.74 -7.52
N ARG A 182 7.85 -17.18 -6.93
CA ARG A 182 7.46 -18.60 -6.89
C ARG A 182 7.30 -19.18 -8.30
N ARG A 183 6.75 -18.39 -9.22
CA ARG A 183 6.56 -18.75 -10.63
C ARG A 183 7.77 -18.46 -11.51
N ARG A 184 8.93 -18.14 -10.92
CA ARG A 184 10.20 -17.84 -11.60
C ARG A 184 10.13 -16.70 -12.62
N ARG A 185 9.17 -15.78 -12.45
CA ARG A 185 9.03 -14.56 -13.27
C ARG A 185 9.80 -13.40 -12.63
N TYR A 186 11.13 -13.50 -12.60
CA TYR A 186 11.99 -12.61 -11.82
C TYR A 186 11.88 -11.12 -12.18
N VAL A 187 11.64 -10.79 -13.45
CA VAL A 187 11.46 -9.39 -13.89
C VAL A 187 10.22 -8.79 -13.22
N TRP A 188 9.10 -9.51 -13.26
CA TRP A 188 7.84 -9.08 -12.65
C TRP A 188 7.90 -9.10 -11.13
N ALA A 189 8.65 -10.04 -10.55
CA ALA A 189 8.93 -10.05 -9.13
C ALA A 189 9.69 -8.79 -8.69
N SER A 190 10.79 -8.46 -9.36
CA SER A 190 11.60 -7.29 -9.05
C SER A 190 10.82 -5.99 -9.22
N ALA A 191 10.04 -5.87 -10.30
CA ALA A 191 9.16 -4.74 -10.54
C ALA A 191 8.12 -4.59 -9.40
N ALA A 192 7.41 -5.67 -9.04
CA ALA A 192 6.43 -5.62 -7.97
C ALA A 192 7.05 -5.31 -6.60
N LEU A 193 8.21 -5.88 -6.26
CA LEU A 193 8.93 -5.56 -5.02
C LEU A 193 9.42 -4.11 -4.99
N THR A 194 9.82 -3.55 -6.14
CA THR A 194 10.21 -2.14 -6.26
C THR A 194 9.01 -1.22 -6.01
N VAL A 195 7.87 -1.52 -6.64
CA VAL A 195 6.64 -0.74 -6.42
C VAL A 195 6.15 -0.88 -4.97
N ALA A 196 6.29 -2.06 -4.36
CA ALA A 196 5.99 -2.26 -2.94
C ALA A 196 6.86 -1.35 -2.05
N ALA A 197 8.17 -1.27 -2.32
CA ALA A 197 9.11 -0.42 -1.57
C ALA A 197 8.76 1.07 -1.69
N LEU A 198 8.46 1.54 -2.90
CA LEU A 198 8.02 2.92 -3.16
C LEU A 198 6.60 3.23 -2.64
N THR A 199 5.84 2.20 -2.25
CA THR A 199 4.55 2.36 -1.54
C THR A 199 4.76 2.43 -0.03
N ARG A 200 5.64 1.57 0.48
CA ARG A 200 6.04 1.53 1.88
C ARG A 200 7.41 0.86 2.02
N GLU A 201 8.38 1.62 2.51
CA GLU A 201 9.79 1.25 2.61
C GLU A 201 10.01 0.01 3.49
N THR A 202 9.13 -0.25 4.45
CA THR A 202 9.20 -1.45 5.32
C THR A 202 9.11 -2.77 4.54
N THR A 203 8.57 -2.75 3.32
CA THR A 203 8.51 -3.94 2.46
C THR A 203 9.88 -4.37 1.93
N LEU A 204 10.90 -3.49 1.98
CA LEU A 204 12.28 -3.82 1.63
C LEU A 204 12.85 -4.97 2.47
N VAL A 205 12.26 -5.28 3.63
CA VAL A 205 12.66 -6.45 4.43
C VAL A 205 12.67 -7.74 3.61
N ILE A 206 11.75 -7.89 2.65
CA ILE A 206 11.69 -9.06 1.77
C ILE A 206 12.85 -9.05 0.77
N SER A 207 13.20 -7.90 0.22
CA SER A 207 14.35 -7.74 -0.66
C SER A 207 15.66 -8.03 0.09
N ILE A 208 15.82 -7.49 1.30
CA ILE A 208 16.99 -7.75 2.16
C ILE A 208 17.08 -9.24 2.49
N ALA A 209 15.96 -9.87 2.89
CA ALA A 209 15.92 -11.30 3.15
C ALA A 209 16.31 -12.12 1.91
N GLY A 210 15.87 -11.72 0.71
CA GLY A 210 16.24 -12.34 -0.55
C GLY A 210 17.75 -12.28 -0.83
N VAL A 211 18.38 -11.13 -0.59
CA VAL A 211 19.85 -10.98 -0.69
C VAL A 211 20.57 -11.90 0.31
N LEU A 212 20.10 -11.94 1.56
CA LEU A 212 20.70 -12.79 2.60
C LEU A 212 20.60 -14.28 2.26
N VAL A 213 19.43 -14.73 1.78
CA VAL A 213 19.24 -16.12 1.33
C VAL A 213 20.13 -16.43 0.13
N TRP A 214 20.28 -15.50 -0.82
CA TRP A 214 21.16 -15.67 -1.97
C TRP A 214 22.63 -15.83 -1.53
N LEU A 215 23.12 -14.96 -0.63
CA LEU A 215 24.48 -15.04 -0.08
C LEU A 215 24.71 -16.34 0.69
N TRP A 216 23.75 -16.74 1.53
CA TRP A 216 23.81 -17.97 2.31
C TRP A 216 23.95 -19.21 1.42
N ASN A 217 23.15 -19.29 0.36
CA ASN A 217 23.19 -20.39 -0.59
C ASN A 217 24.51 -20.45 -1.37
N ARG A 218 25.09 -19.28 -1.67
CA ARG A 218 26.42 -19.19 -2.31
C ARG A 218 27.52 -19.72 -1.40
N VAL A 219 27.50 -19.37 -0.11
CA VAL A 219 28.49 -19.83 0.88
C VAL A 219 28.39 -21.34 1.11
N ARG A 220 27.17 -21.89 1.19
CA ARG A 220 26.95 -23.33 1.41
C ARG A 220 27.21 -24.22 0.19
N ARG A 221 27.69 -23.68 -0.94
CA ARG A 221 27.89 -24.40 -2.21
C ARG A 221 26.71 -25.31 -2.58
N SER A 222 25.49 -24.85 -2.31
CA SER A 222 24.28 -25.60 -2.65
C SER A 222 24.01 -25.43 -4.14
N GLU A 223 24.78 -26.12 -4.99
CA GLU A 223 24.68 -26.05 -6.47
C GLU A 223 23.29 -26.48 -6.99
N LYS A 224 22.48 -27.15 -6.16
CA LYS A 224 21.17 -27.69 -6.54
C LYS A 224 19.98 -26.77 -6.26
N GLN A 225 20.16 -25.64 -5.58
CA GLN A 225 19.06 -24.71 -5.35
C GLN A 225 19.01 -23.63 -6.43
N ASP A 226 18.00 -23.76 -7.28
CA ASP A 226 17.61 -22.78 -8.29
C ASP A 226 17.18 -21.48 -7.58
N THR A 227 18.13 -20.57 -7.39
CA THR A 227 17.93 -19.31 -6.68
C THR A 227 17.57 -18.21 -7.66
N ALA A 228 16.67 -17.31 -7.24
CA ALA A 228 16.36 -16.13 -8.04
C ALA A 228 17.66 -15.32 -8.27
N PRO A 229 17.84 -14.70 -9.45
CA PRO A 229 18.98 -13.83 -9.70
C PRO A 229 19.07 -12.71 -8.67
N LEU A 230 20.28 -12.39 -8.18
CA LEU A 230 20.52 -11.38 -7.13
C LEU A 230 19.86 -10.02 -7.45
N TRP A 231 19.88 -9.60 -8.71
CA TRP A 231 19.29 -8.35 -9.16
C TRP A 231 17.80 -8.23 -8.82
N THR A 232 17.09 -9.35 -8.70
CA THR A 232 15.66 -9.38 -8.33
C THR A 232 15.41 -8.65 -7.01
N PHE A 233 16.34 -8.78 -6.08
CA PHE A 233 16.26 -8.23 -4.73
C PHE A 233 17.05 -6.92 -4.56
N VAL A 234 18.13 -6.74 -5.31
CA VAL A 234 18.95 -5.52 -5.24
C VAL A 234 18.28 -4.32 -5.90
N VAL A 235 17.57 -4.51 -7.02
CA VAL A 235 16.91 -3.42 -7.75
C VAL A 235 15.91 -2.64 -6.88
N PRO A 236 14.99 -3.27 -6.11
CA PRO A 236 14.11 -2.54 -5.19
C PRO A 236 14.86 -1.64 -4.21
N MET A 237 16.00 -2.11 -3.67
CA MET A 237 16.81 -1.36 -2.71
C MET A 237 17.49 -0.15 -3.37
N ILE A 238 18.06 -0.34 -4.57
CA ILE A 238 18.70 0.74 -5.32
C ILE A 238 17.68 1.81 -5.70
N VAL A 239 16.51 1.41 -6.22
CA VAL A 239 15.48 2.34 -6.65
C VAL A 239 14.92 3.14 -5.47
N GLN A 240 14.62 2.47 -4.35
CA GLN A 240 14.16 3.14 -3.14
C GLN A 240 15.23 4.11 -2.61
N GLY A 241 16.48 3.67 -2.50
CA GLY A 241 17.58 4.52 -2.02
C GLY A 241 17.85 5.71 -2.94
N ALA A 242 17.79 5.53 -4.25
CA ALA A 242 17.91 6.63 -5.22
C ALA A 242 16.76 7.64 -5.06
N TRP A 243 15.53 7.17 -4.86
CA TRP A 243 14.38 8.03 -4.65
C TRP A 243 14.49 8.82 -3.34
N GLU A 244 14.93 8.17 -2.26
CA GLU A 244 15.22 8.83 -0.99
C GLU A 244 16.28 9.93 -1.16
N ILE A 245 17.40 9.66 -1.84
CA ILE A 245 18.45 10.65 -2.10
C ILE A 245 17.89 11.87 -2.84
N VAL A 246 17.06 11.67 -3.87
CA VAL A 246 16.42 12.76 -4.61
C VAL A 246 15.53 13.61 -3.69
N LEU A 247 14.79 12.96 -2.79
CA LEU A 247 13.93 13.67 -1.84
C LEU A 247 14.73 14.43 -0.78
N TRP A 248 15.79 13.84 -0.23
CA TRP A 248 16.70 14.54 0.68
C TRP A 248 17.34 15.75 0.00
N ALA A 249 17.84 15.61 -1.23
CA ALA A 249 18.40 16.73 -1.98
C ALA A 249 17.38 17.85 -2.24
N ARG A 250 16.08 17.51 -2.34
CA ARG A 250 15.00 18.47 -2.58
C ARG A 250 14.51 19.16 -1.30
N TRP A 251 14.54 18.47 -0.16
CA TRP A 251 13.90 18.91 1.08
C TRP A 251 14.87 19.32 2.19
N GLY A 252 16.17 19.11 2.02
CA GLY A 252 17.22 19.41 3.01
C GLY A 252 17.24 18.41 4.15
#